data_AF-A0A0N4W5L6-F1
#
_entry.id   AF-A0A0N4W5L6-F1
#
_cell.length_a   1.000
_cell.length_b   1.000
_cell.length_c   1.000
_cell.angle_alpha   90.00
_cell.angle_beta   90.00
_cell.angle_gamma   90.00
#
_symmetry.space_group_name_H-M   'P 1'
#
loop_
_entity.id
_entity.type
_entity.pdbx_description
1 polymer ?
#
loop_
_entity_poly.entity_id
_entity_poly.type
_entity_poly.pdbx_seq_one_letter_code
_entity_poly.pdbx_strand_id
1 'polypeptide(L)'
;MGLIAEKYPGIVVIDRKPTATIQVLDQVLQDFFVPSWLRSTCQFDRTLFFNGEFQPYTEESQTKLLLAMDDINKKRAEGARCVIVPIGSQGAGKSTLVRHLVNTNLSEGHPIYLLDTDVGQSEFTPPGCLSLWKMSDPILDVPCTHQAQIYPCCYFYGNITPADDVVRYKEIFDRLLNEFQTRSEPGSLLIVNTLGWIDGK
;
A
#
# COMPACT_ATOMS: atom_id res chain seq x y z
N MET A 1 1.71 -28.09 14.65
CA MET A 1 0.27 -28.32 14.92
C MET A 1 -0.39 -26.96 15.06
N GLY A 2 -1.19 -26.42 14.14
CA GLY A 2 -1.42 -26.69 12.73
C GLY A 2 -1.27 -25.38 11.96
N LEU A 3 -0.78 -25.47 10.73
CA LEU A 3 -0.56 -24.35 9.82
C LEU A 3 -1.88 -23.68 9.46
N ILE A 4 -2.01 -22.39 9.74
CA ILE A 4 -3.02 -21.53 9.10
C ILE A 4 -2.24 -20.40 8.44
N ALA A 5 -2.02 -20.54 7.14
CA ALA A 5 -1.65 -19.45 6.26
C ALA A 5 -2.70 -18.34 6.42
N GLU A 6 -2.33 -17.18 6.93
CA GLU A 6 -3.27 -16.07 7.10
C GLU A 6 -3.50 -15.37 5.75
N LYS A 7 -4.78 -15.29 5.38
CA LYS A 7 -5.30 -15.38 4.01
C LYS A 7 -6.04 -14.09 3.58
N TYR A 8 -5.71 -12.91 4.12
CA TYR A 8 -6.64 -11.75 4.12
C TYR A 8 -5.97 -10.40 3.84
N PRO A 9 -6.65 -9.43 3.19
CA PRO A 9 -6.19 -8.06 3.14
C PRO A 9 -6.30 -7.42 4.53
N GLY A 10 -5.19 -6.93 5.05
CA GLY A 10 -5.12 -6.00 6.18
C GLY A 10 -4.85 -4.60 5.65
N ILE A 11 -5.53 -3.57 6.15
CA ILE A 11 -5.06 -2.18 6.02
C ILE A 11 -4.08 -1.96 7.16
N VAL A 12 -2.84 -1.66 6.83
CA VAL A 12 -1.90 -1.08 7.79
C VAL A 12 -1.97 0.42 7.66
N VAL A 13 -2.41 1.08 8.73
CA VAL A 13 -2.25 2.52 8.95
C VAL A 13 -1.10 2.68 9.95
N ILE A 14 -0.05 3.39 9.57
CA ILE A 14 1.15 3.55 10.42
C ILE A 14 1.01 4.83 11.25
N ASP A 15 0.84 4.70 12.58
CA ASP A 15 0.83 5.84 13.53
C ASP A 15 1.27 5.49 14.98
N ARG A 16 2.59 5.42 15.29
CA ARG A 16 3.41 5.40 16.58
C ARG A 16 3.07 4.76 17.99
N LYS A 17 3.68 3.58 18.34
CA LYS A 17 4.05 2.89 19.65
C LYS A 17 3.34 1.59 20.16
N PRO A 18 4.06 0.46 20.41
CA PRO A 18 3.49 -0.89 20.21
C PRO A 18 3.19 -1.72 21.49
N THR A 19 2.24 -2.68 21.38
CA THR A 19 2.12 -3.84 22.30
C THR A 19 1.76 -5.15 21.54
N ALA A 20 2.56 -6.20 21.80
CA ALA A 20 2.35 -7.66 21.71
C ALA A 20 1.80 -8.41 20.46
N THR A 21 1.44 -7.79 19.33
CA THR A 21 0.99 -8.55 18.11
C THR A 21 2.04 -8.57 16.97
N ILE A 22 3.31 -8.38 17.30
CA ILE A 22 4.31 -7.77 16.40
C ILE A 22 5.19 -8.76 15.61
N GLN A 23 5.18 -10.07 15.90
CA GLN A 23 6.28 -10.94 15.46
C GLN A 23 6.27 -11.42 13.99
N VAL A 24 5.11 -11.45 13.29
CA VAL A 24 5.04 -11.97 11.90
C VAL A 24 5.14 -10.84 10.86
N LEU A 25 4.51 -9.69 11.13
CA LEU A 25 4.67 -8.48 10.32
C LEU A 25 6.06 -7.86 10.47
N ASP A 26 6.69 -7.98 11.64
CA ASP A 26 8.07 -7.51 11.82
C ASP A 26 9.03 -8.21 10.87
N GLN A 27 8.94 -9.52 10.63
CA GLN A 27 10.01 -10.18 9.86
C GLN A 27 9.96 -9.84 8.36
N VAL A 28 8.76 -9.68 7.79
CA VAL A 28 8.58 -9.31 6.37
C VAL A 28 8.72 -7.80 6.15
N LEU A 29 8.22 -6.97 7.07
CA LEU A 29 8.35 -5.51 6.96
C LEU A 29 9.72 -5.00 7.42
N GLN A 30 10.37 -5.57 8.45
CA GLN A 30 11.69 -5.13 8.93
C GLN A 30 12.81 -5.40 7.93
N ASP A 31 12.70 -6.47 7.14
CA ASP A 31 13.71 -6.83 6.14
C ASP A 31 13.52 -6.08 4.81
N PHE A 32 12.27 -5.79 4.40
CA PHE A 32 12.00 -5.23 3.06
C PHE A 32 11.47 -3.79 3.03
N PHE A 33 10.57 -3.40 3.94
CA PHE A 33 9.74 -2.19 3.78
C PHE A 33 9.90 -1.13 4.87
N VAL A 34 10.69 -1.40 5.91
CA VAL A 34 10.92 -0.49 7.04
C VAL A 34 12.38 -0.02 7.01
N PRO A 35 12.67 1.15 6.43
CA PRO A 35 13.95 1.82 6.58
C PRO A 35 14.39 1.82 8.05
N SER A 36 15.69 1.71 8.31
CA SER A 36 16.24 1.55 9.66
C SER A 36 15.77 2.62 10.67
N TRP A 37 15.38 3.80 10.21
CA TRP A 37 14.79 4.87 11.04
C TRP A 37 13.32 4.68 11.43
N LEU A 38 12.55 3.81 10.75
CA LEU A 38 11.19 3.43 11.14
C LEU A 38 11.17 2.26 12.15
N ARG A 39 12.30 1.57 12.35
CA ARG A 39 12.44 0.36 13.19
C ARG A 39 12.26 0.59 14.68
N SER A 40 12.34 1.84 15.18
CA SER A 40 12.21 2.13 16.61
C SER A 40 10.83 2.63 17.05
N THR A 41 9.92 3.00 16.13
CA THR A 41 8.74 3.81 16.51
C THR A 41 7.57 3.79 15.50
N CYS A 42 7.08 2.61 15.08
CA CYS A 42 5.78 2.50 14.39
C CYS A 42 4.71 1.92 15.35
N GLN A 43 3.55 2.57 15.52
CA GLN A 43 2.30 1.86 15.87
C GLN A 43 1.72 1.52 14.52
N PHE A 44 1.23 0.31 14.44
CA PHE A 44 0.27 -0.08 13.44
C PHE A 44 -1.07 0.22 14.11
N ASP A 45 -1.76 1.27 13.67
CA ASP A 45 -3.08 1.58 14.20
C ASP A 45 -4.11 0.87 13.31
N ARG A 46 -4.83 -0.09 13.90
CA ARG A 46 -5.98 -0.83 13.34
C ARG A 46 -5.71 -1.71 12.11
N THR A 47 -5.53 -3.01 12.35
CA THR A 47 -5.60 -4.02 11.30
C THR A 47 -7.07 -4.32 10.97
N LEU A 48 -7.52 -3.86 9.81
CA LEU A 48 -8.83 -4.24 9.26
C LEU A 48 -8.69 -5.57 8.53
N PHE A 49 -9.12 -6.66 9.17
CA PHE A 49 -9.15 -7.98 8.53
C PHE A 49 -10.51 -8.20 7.88
N PHE A 50 -10.52 -8.50 6.57
CA PHE A 50 -11.73 -8.92 5.87
C PHE A 50 -11.92 -10.45 6.02
N ASN A 51 -13.11 -10.88 6.45
CA ASN A 51 -13.45 -12.30 6.53
C ASN A 51 -13.61 -12.90 5.10
N GLY A 52 -13.07 -14.11 4.90
CA GLY A 52 -12.62 -14.62 3.60
C GLY A 52 -13.61 -15.14 2.55
N GLU A 53 -13.00 -15.51 1.42
CA GLU A 53 -13.45 -16.20 0.20
C GLU A 53 -14.75 -15.73 -0.46
N PHE A 54 -14.62 -14.86 -1.47
CA PHE A 54 -15.69 -14.42 -2.38
C PHE A 54 -16.94 -13.84 -1.70
N GLN A 55 -16.86 -13.56 -0.41
CA GLN A 55 -17.89 -12.86 0.34
C GLN A 55 -17.71 -11.35 0.10
N PRO A 56 -18.79 -10.63 -0.27
CA PRO A 56 -18.77 -9.17 -0.28
C PRO A 56 -18.31 -8.64 1.08
N TYR A 57 -17.66 -7.47 1.09
CA TYR A 57 -17.31 -6.78 2.33
C TYR A 57 -18.55 -6.69 3.25
N THR A 58 -18.45 -7.21 4.47
CA THR A 58 -19.56 -7.13 5.45
C THR A 58 -19.79 -5.68 5.86
N GLU A 59 -21.03 -5.34 6.24
CA GLU A 59 -21.36 -3.99 6.77
C GLU A 59 -20.45 -3.60 7.94
N GLU A 60 -20.07 -4.58 8.78
CA GLU A 60 -19.13 -4.37 9.89
C GLU A 60 -17.72 -3.97 9.38
N SER A 61 -17.19 -4.67 8.38
CA SER A 61 -15.87 -4.38 7.81
C SER A 61 -15.85 -3.02 7.13
N GLN A 62 -16.93 -2.69 6.41
CA GLN A 62 -17.12 -1.39 5.79
C GLN A 62 -17.18 -0.27 6.84
N THR A 63 -17.92 -0.49 7.94
CA THR A 63 -18.02 0.49 9.03
C THR A 63 -16.66 0.74 9.66
N LYS A 64 -15.88 -0.30 9.92
CA LYS A 64 -14.53 -0.16 10.48
C LYS A 64 -13.58 0.57 9.52
N LEU A 65 -13.69 0.31 8.21
CA LEU A 65 -12.94 1.05 7.18
C LEU A 65 -13.29 2.53 7.18
N LEU A 66 -14.58 2.87 7.21
CA LEU A 66 -15.04 4.26 7.25
C LEU A 66 -14.52 4.99 8.50
N LEU A 67 -14.57 4.35 9.67
CA LEU A 67 -14.03 4.94 10.90
C LEU A 67 -12.52 5.15 10.85
N ALA A 68 -11.76 4.20 10.26
CA ALA A 68 -10.33 4.37 10.07
C ALA A 68 -10.01 5.52 9.09
N MET A 69 -10.77 5.62 8.00
CA MET A 69 -10.60 6.70 7.03
C MET A 69 -10.97 8.07 7.61
N ASP A 70 -12.03 8.16 8.42
CA ASP A 70 -12.39 9.40 9.11
C ASP A 70 -11.25 9.91 10.01
N ASP A 71 -10.59 9.03 10.76
CA ASP A 71 -9.45 9.40 11.59
C ASP A 71 -8.21 9.79 10.75
N ILE A 72 -7.97 9.12 9.63
CA ILE A 72 -6.92 9.51 8.67
C ILE A 72 -7.22 10.89 8.09
N ASN A 73 -8.46 11.15 7.71
CA ASN A 73 -8.88 12.38 7.07
C ASN A 73 -8.81 13.58 8.04
N LYS A 74 -9.10 13.39 9.33
CA LYS A 74 -8.83 14.40 10.36
C LYS A 74 -7.35 14.77 10.43
N LYS A 75 -6.46 13.77 10.48
CA LYS A 75 -4.99 14.00 10.49
C LYS A 75 -4.52 14.71 9.23
N ARG A 76 -5.06 14.32 8.06
CA ARG A 76 -4.78 14.97 6.78
C ARG A 76 -5.21 16.44 6.77
N ALA A 77 -6.38 16.74 7.33
CA ALA A 77 -6.88 18.12 7.47
C ALA A 77 -5.98 18.98 8.38
N GLU A 78 -5.33 18.36 9.38
CA GLU A 78 -4.31 19.00 10.22
C GLU A 78 -2.93 19.13 9.54
N GLY A 79 -2.81 18.68 8.28
CA GLY A 79 -1.59 18.74 7.48
C GLY A 79 -0.66 17.54 7.63
N ALA A 80 -1.03 16.54 8.43
CA ALA A 80 -0.24 15.31 8.57
C ALA A 80 -0.28 14.49 7.28
N ARG A 81 0.87 14.00 6.84
CA ARG A 81 0.95 13.04 5.73
C ARG A 81 0.66 11.65 6.28
N CYS A 82 -0.21 10.92 5.62
CA CYS A 82 -0.61 9.57 6.03
C CYS A 82 -0.18 8.55 4.98
N VAL A 83 0.09 7.32 5.43
CA VAL A 83 0.44 6.19 4.56
C VAL A 83 -0.48 5.02 4.88
N ILE A 84 -1.08 4.46 3.84
CA ILE A 84 -1.88 3.23 3.89
C ILE A 84 -1.17 2.15 3.09
N VAL A 85 -0.98 0.99 3.69
CA VAL A 85 -0.41 -0.19 3.04
C VAL A 85 -1.39 -1.36 3.16
N PRO A 86 -2.13 -1.70 2.10
CA PRO A 86 -2.88 -2.95 2.05
C PRO A 86 -1.93 -4.15 1.95
N ILE A 87 -2.02 -5.10 2.88
CA ILE A 87 -1.17 -6.31 2.95
C ILE A 87 -2.04 -7.54 2.81
N GLY A 88 -1.61 -8.57 2.10
CA GLY A 88 -2.36 -9.82 1.96
C GLY A 88 -1.85 -10.68 0.81
N SER A 89 -2.33 -11.93 0.73
CA SER A 89 -1.90 -12.89 -0.29
C SER A 89 -2.21 -12.42 -1.71
N GLN A 90 -1.58 -13.06 -2.70
CA GLN A 90 -2.03 -12.94 -4.08
C GLN A 90 -3.53 -13.30 -4.17
N GLY A 91 -4.29 -12.52 -4.94
CA GLY A 91 -5.74 -12.72 -5.10
C GLY A 91 -6.61 -12.25 -3.92
N ALA A 92 -6.04 -11.71 -2.85
CA ALA A 92 -6.83 -11.27 -1.68
C ALA A 92 -7.73 -10.04 -1.96
N GLY A 93 -7.53 -9.33 -3.08
CA GLY A 93 -8.28 -8.11 -3.41
C GLY A 93 -7.58 -6.79 -3.04
N LYS A 94 -6.27 -6.81 -2.80
CA LYS A 94 -5.47 -5.61 -2.48
C LYS A 94 -5.63 -4.50 -3.53
N SER A 95 -5.45 -4.80 -4.82
CA SER A 95 -5.58 -3.83 -5.89
C SER A 95 -7.01 -3.25 -5.97
N THR A 96 -8.02 -4.06 -5.72
CA THR A 96 -9.42 -3.59 -5.62
C THR A 96 -9.59 -2.59 -4.48
N LEU A 97 -9.02 -2.89 -3.30
CA LEU A 97 -9.05 -2.00 -2.15
C LEU A 97 -8.26 -0.71 -2.41
N VAL A 98 -7.09 -0.80 -3.05
CA VAL A 98 -6.30 0.37 -3.48
C VAL A 98 -7.12 1.28 -4.38
N ARG A 99 -7.74 0.74 -5.44
CA ARG A 99 -8.60 1.52 -6.35
C ARG A 99 -9.79 2.13 -5.62
N HIS A 100 -10.43 1.38 -4.72
CA HIS A 100 -11.52 1.90 -3.91
C HIS A 100 -11.09 3.08 -3.04
N LEU A 101 -9.95 2.95 -2.34
CA LEU A 101 -9.39 4.02 -1.49
C LEU A 101 -9.03 5.25 -2.31
N VAL A 102 -8.38 5.09 -3.46
CA VAL A 102 -8.07 6.21 -4.37
C VAL A 102 -9.37 6.90 -4.79
N ASN A 103 -10.32 6.16 -5.36
CA ASN A 103 -11.52 6.74 -5.96
C ASN A 103 -12.42 7.44 -4.95
N THR A 104 -12.54 6.91 -3.73
CA THR A 104 -13.39 7.49 -2.68
C THR A 104 -12.81 8.73 -2.03
N ASN A 105 -11.49 8.91 -2.06
CA ASN A 105 -10.82 10.02 -1.39
C ASN A 105 -10.38 11.14 -2.35
N LEU A 106 -10.46 10.93 -3.67
CA LEU A 106 -10.04 11.92 -4.69
C LEU A 106 -10.81 13.24 -4.59
N SER A 107 -12.06 13.23 -4.12
CA SER A 107 -12.91 14.41 -3.98
C SER A 107 -12.64 15.25 -2.73
N GLU A 108 -11.83 14.77 -1.78
CA GLU A 108 -11.65 15.39 -0.47
C GLU A 108 -10.61 16.52 -0.42
N GLY A 109 -10.17 17.02 -1.58
CA GLY A 109 -9.33 18.22 -1.72
C GLY A 109 -7.85 18.04 -1.36
N HIS A 110 -7.49 17.05 -0.54
CA HIS A 110 -6.09 16.73 -0.24
C HIS A 110 -5.49 15.74 -1.26
N PRO A 111 -4.24 15.95 -1.71
CA PRO A 111 -3.62 15.08 -2.71
C PRO A 111 -3.55 13.60 -2.29
N ILE A 112 -3.71 12.72 -3.27
CA ILE A 112 -3.52 11.28 -3.14
C ILE A 112 -2.37 10.86 -4.03
N TYR A 113 -1.51 10.02 -3.49
CA TYR A 113 -0.41 9.40 -4.20
C TYR A 113 -0.56 7.88 -4.16
N LEU A 114 -0.28 7.24 -5.28
CA LEU A 114 -0.18 5.78 -5.41
C LEU A 114 1.28 5.40 -5.63
N LEU A 115 1.86 4.66 -4.68
CA LEU A 115 3.14 3.98 -4.87
C LEU A 115 2.84 2.54 -5.30
N ASP A 116 2.98 2.26 -6.58
CA ASP A 116 2.80 0.93 -7.12
C ASP A 116 4.12 0.15 -7.10
N THR A 117 4.10 -0.97 -6.38
CA THR A 117 5.27 -1.81 -6.12
C THR A 117 5.05 -3.25 -6.58
N ASP A 118 3.89 -3.54 -7.18
CA ASP A 118 3.59 -4.84 -7.78
C ASP A 118 4.18 -4.91 -9.20
N VAL A 119 5.40 -5.43 -9.30
CA VAL A 119 6.10 -5.61 -10.58
C VAL A 119 5.46 -6.68 -11.47
N GLY A 120 4.59 -7.54 -10.94
CA GLY A 120 3.91 -8.57 -11.72
C GLY A 120 2.60 -8.09 -12.35
N GLN A 121 1.85 -7.29 -11.61
CA GLN A 121 0.57 -6.70 -12.05
C GLN A 121 0.56 -5.19 -11.80
N SER A 122 1.45 -4.49 -12.51
CA SER A 122 1.64 -3.06 -12.34
C SER A 122 0.42 -2.25 -12.81
N GLU A 123 0.13 -1.18 -12.09
CA GLU A 123 -0.89 -0.17 -12.41
C GLU A 123 -0.23 0.96 -13.23
N PHE A 124 -0.91 1.45 -14.28
CA PHE A 124 -0.46 2.54 -15.18
C PHE A 124 0.83 2.30 -15.97
N THR A 125 1.63 1.29 -15.63
CA THR A 125 2.94 1.01 -16.21
C THR A 125 3.02 -0.42 -16.74
N PRO A 126 3.93 -0.70 -17.68
CA PRO A 126 4.18 -2.07 -18.12
C PRO A 126 4.72 -2.92 -16.95
N PRO A 127 4.52 -4.24 -16.99
CA PRO A 127 5.08 -5.14 -15.99
C PRO A 127 6.60 -4.96 -15.80
N GLY A 128 7.06 -5.16 -14.57
CA GLY A 128 8.46 -4.98 -14.18
C GLY A 128 8.83 -3.55 -13.81
N CYS A 129 7.84 -2.68 -13.59
CA CYS A 129 8.04 -1.31 -13.14
C CYS A 129 7.61 -1.14 -11.67
N LEU A 130 8.29 -0.24 -10.96
CA LEU A 130 7.75 0.39 -9.76
C LEU A 130 7.55 1.87 -10.06
N SER A 131 6.47 2.46 -9.55
CA SER A 131 6.12 3.84 -9.89
C SER A 131 5.40 4.58 -8.76
N LEU A 132 5.56 5.90 -8.74
CA LEU A 132 4.83 6.81 -7.87
C LEU A 132 3.98 7.75 -8.74
N TRP A 133 2.68 7.77 -8.47
CA TRP A 133 1.70 8.60 -9.18
C TRP A 133 1.05 9.57 -8.23
N LYS A 134 0.93 10.83 -8.65
CA LYS A 134 -0.01 11.77 -8.04
C LYS A 134 -1.34 11.61 -8.77
N MET A 135 -2.38 11.20 -8.05
CA MET A 135 -3.66 10.86 -8.65
C MET A 135 -4.46 12.13 -8.96
N SER A 136 -4.92 12.25 -10.21
CA SER A 136 -5.85 13.29 -10.67
C SER A 136 -7.23 12.76 -11.00
N ASP A 137 -7.30 11.50 -11.43
CA ASP A 137 -8.49 10.87 -11.99
C ASP A 137 -8.77 9.52 -11.31
N PRO A 138 -10.04 9.11 -11.21
CA PRO A 138 -10.39 7.83 -10.63
C PRO A 138 -9.93 6.67 -11.51
N ILE A 139 -9.58 5.56 -10.86
CA ILE A 139 -9.19 4.30 -11.50
C ILE A 139 -10.44 3.44 -11.68
N LEU A 140 -11.05 3.51 -12.86
CA LEU A 140 -12.31 2.81 -13.16
C LEU A 140 -12.15 1.59 -14.07
N ASP A 141 -10.95 1.41 -14.63
CA ASP A 141 -10.66 0.38 -15.62
C ASP A 141 -9.65 -0.66 -15.13
N VAL A 142 -9.35 -1.64 -15.98
CA VAL A 142 -8.34 -2.68 -15.71
C VAL A 142 -6.92 -2.21 -16.10
N PRO A 143 -5.85 -2.76 -15.49
CA PRO A 143 -4.47 -2.29 -15.70
C PRO A 143 -4.03 -2.11 -17.16
N CYS A 144 -4.45 -3.03 -18.04
CA CYS A 144 -4.02 -3.03 -19.44
C CYS A 144 -4.69 -1.94 -20.29
N THR A 145 -5.78 -1.32 -19.82
CA THR A 145 -6.55 -0.34 -20.61
C THR A 145 -6.24 1.12 -20.24
N HIS A 146 -5.47 1.37 -19.18
CA HIS A 146 -5.13 2.73 -18.71
C HIS A 146 -3.62 2.97 -18.58
N GLN A 147 -2.81 2.28 -19.39
CA GLN A 147 -1.37 2.47 -19.42
C GLN A 147 -1.02 3.93 -19.77
N ALA A 148 -0.23 4.57 -18.92
CA ALA A 148 0.22 5.94 -19.16
C ALA A 148 1.22 5.97 -20.31
N GLN A 149 1.35 7.13 -20.96
CA GLN A 149 2.34 7.35 -22.02
C GLN A 149 3.62 8.03 -21.52
N ILE A 150 3.56 8.64 -20.33
CA ILE A 150 4.64 9.39 -19.70
C ILE A 150 4.78 8.87 -18.27
N TYR A 151 6.02 8.58 -17.84
CA TYR A 151 6.30 7.98 -16.54
C TYR A 151 7.28 8.85 -15.72
N PRO A 152 6.81 9.92 -15.06
CA PRO A 152 7.71 10.90 -14.42
C PRO A 152 8.51 10.33 -13.24
N CYS A 153 7.88 9.47 -12.43
CA CYS A 153 8.46 8.83 -11.26
C CYS A 153 8.29 7.32 -11.37
N CYS A 154 8.98 6.70 -12.32
CA CYS A 154 8.90 5.27 -12.59
C CYS A 154 10.30 4.71 -12.87
N TYR A 155 10.56 3.51 -12.38
CA TYR A 155 11.82 2.81 -12.61
C TYR A 155 11.54 1.40 -13.10
N PHE A 156 12.22 1.03 -14.17
CA PHE A 156 12.21 -0.34 -14.67
C PHE A 156 13.13 -1.21 -13.80
N TYR A 157 12.50 -2.08 -13.01
CA TYR A 157 13.19 -3.06 -12.19
C TYR A 157 13.84 -4.14 -13.07
N GLY A 158 13.18 -4.55 -14.15
CA GLY A 158 13.74 -5.47 -15.16
C GLY A 158 13.22 -6.90 -15.08
N ASN A 159 12.36 -7.20 -14.10
CA ASN A 159 11.75 -8.52 -13.92
C ASN A 159 10.36 -8.38 -13.29
N ILE A 160 9.53 -9.40 -13.40
CA ILE A 160 8.17 -9.44 -12.81
C ILE A 160 8.13 -10.12 -11.45
N THR A 161 9.29 -10.59 -10.97
CA THR A 161 9.45 -11.22 -9.66
C THR A 161 10.53 -10.47 -8.86
N PRO A 162 10.19 -9.90 -7.69
CA PRO A 162 11.17 -9.16 -6.90
C PRO A 162 12.21 -10.04 -6.21
N ALA A 163 11.97 -11.36 -6.14
CA ALA A 163 12.92 -12.32 -5.55
C ALA A 163 14.24 -12.43 -6.34
N ASP A 164 14.24 -12.03 -7.62
CA ASP A 164 15.41 -12.15 -8.47
C ASP A 164 16.52 -11.14 -8.14
N ASP A 165 16.16 -9.95 -7.62
CA ASP A 165 17.09 -8.91 -7.17
C ASP A 165 16.40 -8.00 -6.13
N VAL A 166 16.28 -8.54 -4.92
CA VAL A 166 15.67 -7.86 -3.76
C VAL A 166 16.34 -6.51 -3.45
N VAL A 167 17.67 -6.44 -3.60
CA VAL A 167 18.44 -5.23 -3.28
C VAL A 167 18.02 -4.10 -4.22
N ARG A 168 18.01 -4.36 -5.52
CA ARG A 168 17.59 -3.37 -6.52
C ARG A 168 16.12 -2.99 -6.35
N TYR A 169 15.25 -3.96 -6.08
CA TYR A 169 13.83 -3.68 -5.81
C TYR A 169 13.68 -2.68 -4.64
N LYS A 170 14.39 -2.94 -3.53
CA LYS A 170 14.39 -2.08 -2.35
C LYS A 170 14.97 -0.69 -2.64
N GLU A 171 16.07 -0.60 -3.40
CA GLU A 171 16.65 0.69 -3.78
C GLU A 171 15.65 1.55 -4.59
N ILE A 172 14.91 0.93 -5.51
CA ILE A 172 13.88 1.63 -6.29
C ILE A 172 12.73 2.07 -5.37
N PHE A 173 12.27 1.19 -4.49
CA PHE A 173 11.23 1.51 -3.51
C PHE A 173 11.64 2.70 -2.62
N ASP A 174 12.84 2.67 -2.04
CA ASP A 174 13.36 3.74 -1.18
C ASP A 174 13.44 5.08 -1.93
N ARG A 175 13.87 5.07 -3.19
CA ARG A 175 13.89 6.27 -4.05
C ARG A 175 12.50 6.85 -4.25
N LEU A 176 11.52 6.02 -4.62
CA LEU A 176 10.14 6.47 -4.85
C LEU A 176 9.49 6.97 -3.55
N LEU A 177 9.73 6.30 -2.43
CA LEU A 177 9.24 6.75 -1.12
C LEU A 177 9.85 8.10 -0.73
N ASN A 178 11.14 8.30 -0.98
CA ASN A 178 11.80 9.59 -0.75
C ASN A 178 11.24 10.71 -1.65
N GLU A 179 10.93 10.41 -2.91
CA GLU A 179 10.25 11.37 -3.80
C GLU A 179 8.90 11.81 -3.24
N PHE A 180 8.10 10.88 -2.69
CA PHE A 180 6.86 11.25 -2.00
C PHE A 180 7.13 12.14 -0.78
N GLN A 181 8.06 11.75 0.10
CA GLN A 181 8.34 12.48 1.33
C GLN A 181 8.84 13.91 1.09
N THR A 182 9.63 14.10 0.04
CA THR A 182 10.26 15.39 -0.29
C THR A 182 9.34 16.32 -1.07
N ARG A 183 8.47 15.79 -1.93
CA ARG A 183 7.65 16.61 -2.85
C ARG A 183 6.18 16.71 -2.49
N SER A 184 5.63 15.78 -1.72
CA SER A 184 4.20 15.77 -1.41
C SER A 184 3.80 16.96 -0.53
N GLU A 185 2.62 17.48 -0.78
CA GLU A 185 2.03 18.56 -0.01
C GLU A 185 1.60 18.10 1.40
N PRO A 186 1.49 19.00 2.38
CA PRO A 186 0.86 18.69 3.66
C PRO A 186 -0.55 18.08 3.48
N GLY A 187 -0.90 17.11 4.32
CA GLY A 187 -2.18 16.39 4.22
C GLY A 187 -2.26 15.32 3.13
N SER A 188 -1.17 15.10 2.36
CA SER A 188 -1.14 14.08 1.33
C SER A 188 -1.30 12.66 1.90
N LEU A 189 -2.07 11.83 1.20
CA LEU A 189 -2.21 10.41 1.49
C LEU A 189 -1.40 9.59 0.49
N LEU A 190 -0.52 8.72 0.98
CA LEU A 190 0.16 7.71 0.18
C LEU A 190 -0.56 6.37 0.34
N ILE A 191 -0.95 5.75 -0.77
CA ILE A 191 -1.44 4.38 -0.80
C ILE A 191 -0.35 3.54 -1.48
N VAL A 192 0.11 2.48 -0.82
CA VAL A 192 1.16 1.59 -1.37
C VAL A 192 0.51 0.31 -1.87
N ASN A 193 0.48 0.09 -3.19
CA ASN A 193 0.07 -1.19 -3.74
C ASN A 193 1.24 -2.17 -3.63
N THR A 194 1.12 -3.15 -2.73
CA THR A 194 2.14 -4.19 -2.53
C THR A 194 1.83 -5.43 -3.34
N LEU A 195 2.89 -6.14 -3.70
CA LEU A 195 2.79 -7.52 -4.19
C LEU A 195 2.27 -8.49 -3.12
N GLY A 196 1.90 -9.70 -3.54
CA GLY A 196 1.32 -10.75 -2.68
C GLY A 196 2.32 -11.64 -1.95
N TRP A 197 3.33 -11.09 -1.27
CA TRP A 197 4.23 -11.89 -0.43
C TRP A 197 3.63 -12.16 0.94
N ILE A 198 3.15 -13.40 1.14
CA ILE A 198 2.70 -13.91 2.44
C ILE A 198 3.60 -15.02 2.99
N ASP A 199 4.54 -15.54 2.18
CA ASP A 199 5.46 -16.59 2.58
C ASP A 199 6.90 -16.14 2.31
N GLY A 200 7.68 -15.94 3.37
CA GLY A 200 9.11 -15.62 3.32
C GLY A 200 9.96 -16.85 2.99
N LYS A 201 9.84 -17.37 1.76
CA LYS A 201 10.79 -18.34 1.20
C LYS A 201 11.67 -17.70 0.16
#